data_AF-A0A7W1NBY1-F1
#
_entry.id   AF-A0A7W1NBY1-F1
#
_cell.length_a   1.000
_cell.length_b   1.000
_cell.length_c   1.000
_cell.angle_alpha   90.00
_cell.angle_beta   90.00
_cell.angle_gamma   90.00
#
_symmetry.space_group_name_H-M   'P 1'
#
loop_
_entity.id
_entity.type
_entity.pdbx_description
1 polymer ?
#
loop_
_entity_poly.entity_id
_entity_poly.type
_entity_poly.pdbx_seq_one_letter_code
_entity_poly.pdbx_strand_id
1 'polypeptide(L)'
;VLSRATLPLTLRADASGALTSDGAVLDDAALAVALAGVFGEGQQPSLRAVAIVVPPDSARENDVGIRTRVIAAAVAAKAWVVPVFVLE
;
A
#
# COMPACT_ATOMS: atom_id res chain seq x y z
N VAL A 1 25.29 4.54 -10.56
CA VAL A 1 24.43 5.67 -10.13
C VAL A 1 23.29 5.10 -9.31
N LEU A 2 23.03 5.61 -8.11
CA LEU A 2 21.88 5.22 -7.29
C LEU A 2 20.79 6.29 -7.45
N SER A 3 19.54 5.86 -7.69
CA SER A 3 18.38 6.75 -7.87
C SER A 3 17.18 6.25 -7.08
N ARG A 4 16.25 7.16 -6.74
CA ARG A 4 15.00 6.79 -6.05
C ARG A 4 14.18 5.85 -6.93
N ALA A 5 13.75 4.72 -6.37
CA ALA A 5 12.84 3.80 -7.06
C ALA A 5 11.44 4.42 -7.16
N THR A 6 10.81 4.30 -8.33
CA THR A 6 9.39 4.64 -8.50
C THR A 6 8.57 3.39 -8.20
N LEU A 7 7.70 3.45 -7.20
CA LEU A 7 6.89 2.31 -6.80
C LEU A 7 5.58 2.27 -7.62
N PRO A 8 5.11 1.09 -8.05
CA PRO A 8 3.93 0.96 -8.91
C PRO A 8 2.61 1.42 -8.28
N LEU A 9 2.52 1.44 -6.95
CA LEU A 9 1.36 1.92 -6.21
C LEU A 9 1.83 2.68 -4.97
N THR A 10 1.21 3.83 -4.75
CA THR A 10 1.39 4.65 -3.53
C THR A 10 0.04 4.81 -2.85
N LEU A 11 -0.02 4.45 -1.57
CA LEU A 11 -1.12 4.70 -0.67
C LEU A 11 -0.68 5.72 0.36
N ARG A 12 -1.60 6.61 0.75
CA ARG A 12 -1.36 7.58 1.83
C ARG A 12 -2.21 7.18 3.03
N ALA A 13 -1.55 6.99 4.17
CA ALA A 13 -2.23 6.80 5.43
C ALA A 13 -2.47 8.15 6.11
N ASP A 14 -3.60 8.31 6.77
CA ASP A 14 -3.81 9.41 7.71
C ASP A 14 -3.46 8.98 9.15
N ALA A 15 -3.61 9.91 10.11
CA ALA A 15 -3.33 9.65 11.51
C ALA A 15 -4.23 8.55 12.14
N SER A 16 -5.37 8.23 11.52
CA SER A 16 -6.26 7.15 11.94
C SER A 16 -5.91 5.79 11.32
N GLY A 17 -4.96 5.76 10.38
CA GLY A 17 -4.60 4.57 9.61
C GLY A 17 -5.53 4.29 8.43
N ALA A 18 -6.43 5.23 8.07
CA ALA A 18 -7.21 5.11 6.85
C ALA A 18 -6.28 5.28 5.64
N LEU A 19 -6.48 4.44 4.63
CA LEU A 19 -5.66 4.42 3.42
C LEU A 19 -6.39 5.13 2.28
N THR A 20 -5.67 5.99 1.57
CA THR A 20 -6.18 6.70 0.40
C THR A 20 -5.30 6.45 -0.82
N SER A 21 -5.90 6.51 -2.00
CA SER A 21 -5.21 6.54 -3.29
C SER A 21 -5.93 7.52 -4.20
N ASP A 22 -5.19 8.43 -4.84
CA ASP A 22 -5.73 9.52 -5.67
C ASP A 22 -6.87 10.32 -5.00
N GLY A 23 -6.76 10.53 -3.68
CA GLY A 23 -7.74 11.27 -2.87
C GLY A 23 -8.97 10.47 -2.45
N ALA A 24 -9.14 9.23 -2.90
CA ALA A 24 -10.24 8.36 -2.48
C ALA A 24 -9.83 7.49 -1.29
N VAL A 25 -10.69 7.44 -0.27
CA VAL A 25 -10.54 6.49 0.85
C VAL A 25 -10.84 5.08 0.36
N LEU A 26 -9.92 4.17 0.62
CA LEU A 26 -10.05 2.77 0.26
C LEU A 26 -10.56 2.00 1.47
N ASP A 27 -11.74 1.39 1.35
CA ASP A 27 -12.13 0.28 2.21
C ASP A 27 -11.37 -1.00 1.81
N ASP A 28 -11.62 -2.11 2.51
CA ASP A 28 -10.87 -3.36 2.27
C ASP A 28 -11.14 -3.96 0.88
N ALA A 29 -12.35 -3.81 0.36
CA ALA A 29 -12.71 -4.31 -0.96
C ALA A 29 -12.06 -3.46 -2.06
N ALA A 30 -12.13 -2.13 -1.93
CA ALA A 30 -11.49 -1.19 -2.83
C ALA A 30 -9.96 -1.34 -2.82
N LEU A 31 -9.37 -1.57 -1.64
CA LEU A 31 -7.94 -1.86 -1.50
C LEU A 31 -7.56 -3.16 -2.22
N ALA A 32 -8.35 -4.23 -2.08
CA ALA A 32 -8.10 -5.48 -2.79
C ALA A 32 -8.20 -5.29 -4.32
N VAL A 33 -9.17 -4.53 -4.81
CA VAL A 33 -9.30 -4.18 -6.24
C VAL A 33 -8.08 -3.40 -6.73
N ALA A 34 -7.64 -2.38 -5.98
CA ALA A 34 -6.45 -1.60 -6.33
C ALA A 34 -5.19 -2.48 -6.39
N LEU A 35 -5.01 -3.38 -5.43
CA LEU A 35 -3.88 -4.32 -5.40
C LEU A 35 -3.95 -5.34 -6.53
N ALA A 36 -5.12 -5.88 -6.85
CA ALA A 36 -5.31 -6.80 -7.96
C ALA A 36 -4.97 -6.15 -9.31
N GLY A 37 -5.38 -4.89 -9.50
CA GLY A 37 -5.12 -4.14 -10.73
C GLY A 37 -3.63 -3.94 -11.04
N VAL A 38 -2.78 -3.88 -10.02
CA VAL A 38 -1.33 -3.62 -10.18
C VAL A 38 -0.48 -4.88 -9.98
N PHE A 39 -0.88 -5.77 -9.07
CA PHE A 39 -0.06 -6.88 -8.59
C PHE A 39 -0.76 -8.25 -8.68
N GLY A 40 -2.01 -8.30 -9.14
CA GLY A 40 -2.79 -9.53 -9.26
C GLY A 40 -2.27 -10.48 -10.34
N GLU A 41 -3.04 -11.55 -10.57
CA GLU A 41 -2.73 -12.55 -11.58
C GLU A 41 -2.58 -11.93 -12.97
N GLY A 42 -1.54 -12.35 -13.71
CA GLY A 42 -1.22 -11.80 -15.03
C GLY A 42 -0.51 -10.44 -15.02
N GLN A 43 -0.47 -9.73 -13.88
CA GLN A 43 0.27 -8.46 -13.78
C GLN A 43 1.77 -8.68 -13.63
N GLN A 44 2.55 -7.85 -14.32
CA GLN A 44 4.02 -7.86 -14.30
C GLN A 44 4.59 -6.49 -13.88
N PRO A 45 4.36 -6.05 -12.64
CA PRO A 45 4.92 -4.81 -12.16
C PRO A 45 6.45 -4.95 -12.03
N SER A 46 7.18 -3.86 -12.31
CA SER A 46 8.64 -3.82 -12.21
C SER A 46 9.14 -4.09 -10.79
N LEU A 47 8.33 -3.76 -9.79
CA LEU A 47 8.59 -4.02 -8.37
C LEU A 47 7.32 -4.57 -7.72
N ARG A 48 7.49 -5.51 -6.79
CA ARG A 48 6.38 -6.08 -5.98
C ARG A 48 6.22 -5.31 -4.67
N ALA A 49 6.32 -3.98 -4.71
CA ALA A 49 6.29 -3.11 -3.52
C ALA A 49 5.22 -2.04 -3.65
N VAL A 50 4.49 -1.82 -2.55
CA VAL A 50 3.51 -0.73 -2.41
C VAL A 50 4.05 0.28 -1.41
N ALA A 51 4.10 1.55 -1.81
CA ALA A 51 4.49 2.64 -0.93
C ALA A 51 3.32 2.95 0.01
N ILE A 52 3.58 2.99 1.32
CA ILE A 52 2.65 3.47 2.32
C ILE A 52 3.25 4.75 2.89
N VAL A 53 2.78 5.89 2.39
CA VAL A 53 3.20 7.20 2.88
C VAL A 53 2.46 7.49 4.17
N VAL A 54 3.20 7.79 5.24
CA VAL A 54 2.65 8.07 6.56
C VAL A 54 3.14 9.44 7.06
N PRO A 55 2.32 10.18 7.84
CA PRO A 55 2.76 11.39 8.52
C PRO A 55 3.98 11.13 9.41
N PRO A 56 4.90 12.10 9.56
CA PRO A 56 6.14 11.94 10.34
C PRO A 56 5.90 11.70 11.84
N ASP A 57 4.73 12.06 12.35
CA ASP A 57 4.27 11.89 13.72
C ASP A 57 3.39 10.65 13.92
N SER A 58 3.29 9.77 12.92
CA SER A 58 2.50 8.54 13.00
C SER A 58 2.99 7.64 14.13
N ALA A 59 2.05 7.25 15.00
CA ALA A 59 2.33 6.28 16.05
C ALA A 59 2.70 4.92 15.44
N ARG A 60 3.75 4.28 15.98
CA ARG A 60 4.24 2.97 15.52
C ARG A 60 3.17 1.87 15.56
N GLU A 61 2.17 2.02 16.43
CA GLU A 61 1.03 1.10 16.54
C GLU A 61 0.19 1.07 15.26
N ASN A 62 0.07 2.20 14.55
CA ASN A 62 -0.65 2.29 13.29
C ASN A 62 0.02 1.47 12.18
N ASP A 63 1.36 1.33 12.20
CA ASP A 63 2.10 0.55 11.20
C ASP A 63 1.66 -0.91 11.16
N VAL A 64 1.43 -1.52 12.33
CA VAL A 64 1.02 -2.92 12.43
C VAL A 64 -0.39 -3.10 11.87
N GLY A 65 -1.32 -2.20 12.21
CA GLY A 65 -2.68 -2.21 11.69
C GLY A 65 -2.71 -2.05 10.17
N ILE A 66 -2.02 -1.04 9.64
CA ILE A 66 -1.93 -0.77 8.19
C ILE A 66 -1.29 -1.95 7.47
N ARG A 67 -0.18 -2.48 7.97
CA ARG A 67 0.51 -3.62 7.35
C ARG A 67 -0.40 -4.85 7.29
N THR A 68 -1.08 -5.15 8.40
CA THR A 68 -1.99 -6.29 8.48
C THR A 68 -3.12 -6.16 7.46
N ARG A 69 -3.70 -4.96 7.38
CA ARG A 69 -4.77 -4.62 6.44
C ARG A 69 -4.34 -4.77 4.97
N VAL A 70 -3.16 -4.24 4.61
CA VAL A 70 -2.62 -4.36 3.24
C VAL A 70 -2.33 -5.81 2.88
N ILE A 71 -1.74 -6.60 3.79
CA ILE A 71 -1.47 -8.02 3.55
C ILE A 71 -2.78 -8.80 3.40
N ALA A 72 -3.78 -8.55 4.23
CA ALA A 72 -5.08 -9.21 4.12
C ALA A 72 -5.77 -8.91 2.78
N ALA A 73 -5.77 -7.64 2.36
CA ALA A 73 -6.30 -7.25 1.06
C ALA A 73 -5.51 -7.86 -0.11
N ALA A 74 -4.18 -7.94 0.01
CA ALA A 74 -3.33 -8.61 -0.99
C ALA A 74 -3.66 -10.10 -1.13
N VAL A 75 -3.87 -10.79 0.00
CA VAL A 75 -4.31 -12.21 0.00
C VAL A 75 -5.66 -12.36 -0.71
N ALA A 76 -6.64 -11.51 -0.37
CA ALA A 76 -7.95 -11.53 -1.02
C ALA A 76 -7.85 -11.28 -2.54
N ALA A 77 -6.94 -10.38 -2.94
CA ALA A 77 -6.64 -10.06 -4.33
C ALA A 77 -5.77 -11.10 -5.05
N LYS A 78 -5.29 -12.15 -4.37
CA LYS A 78 -4.22 -13.06 -4.85
C LYS A 78 -3.00 -12.30 -5.40
N ALA A 79 -2.70 -11.16 -4.80
CA ALA A 79 -1.64 -10.26 -5.17
C ALA A 79 -0.41 -10.51 -4.30
N TRP A 80 0.77 -10.60 -4.91
CA TRP A 80 2.03 -10.60 -4.17
C TRP A 80 2.57 -9.17 -4.08
N VAL A 81 2.63 -8.64 -2.86
CA VAL A 81 3.16 -7.30 -2.56
C VAL A 81 3.97 -7.26 -1.26
N VAL A 82 4.85 -6.28 -1.16
CA VAL A 82 5.60 -5.91 0.04
C VAL A 82 5.23 -4.48 0.43
N PRO A 83 4.61 -4.25 1.59
CA PRO A 83 4.36 -2.90 2.10
C PRO A 83 5.67 -2.22 2.50
N VAL A 84 5.93 -1.03 1.96
CA VAL A 84 7.11 -0.20 2.27
C VAL A 84 6.63 1.12 2.86
N PHE A 85 6.91 1.35 4.13
CA PHE A 85 6.54 2.58 4.82
C PHE A 85 7.53 3.69 4.48
N VAL A 86 6.99 4.85 4.09
CA VAL A 86 7.75 6.03 3.69
C VAL A 86 7.21 7.20 4.48
N LEU A 87 8.10 7.97 5.11
CA LEU A 87 7.69 9.23 5.75
C LEU A 87 7.42 10.27 4.67
N GLU A 88 6.35 11.06 4.85
CA GLU A 88 6.03 12.19 3.97
C GLU A 88 7.16 13.24 3.88
#